data_AF-A0A2K8N6J2-F1
#
_entry.id   AF-A0A2K8N6J2-F1
#
_cell.length_a   1.000
_cell.length_b   1.000
_cell.length_c   1.000
_cell.angle_alpha   90.00
_cell.angle_beta   90.00
_cell.angle_gamma   90.00
#
_symmetry.space_group_name_H-M   'P 1'
#
loop_
_entity.id
_entity.type
_entity.pdbx_description
1 polymer ?
#
loop_
_entity_poly.entity_id
_entity_poly.type
_entity_poly.pdbx_seq_one_letter_code
_entity_poly.pdbx_strand_id
1 'polypeptide(L)'
;MTTLLIDMDSVIVDLMSAWCRRYNADWADNLTPADILTWEWEKYVKPECGRKIYQYLNEPGMFLHLDPLPHAVDVLERLSKRYEVLIVTSARRSAMAEKDAWVTQYLPFIGRKNLIFAHRKDRVCGDLLFDDAPHNLEAFLRSGRRAVAMDYAYNRHVPCLRVKSWLEFEELVYRLFPESGGEGGGESVGATEGGTCRCGCRSGRDQRGDLGEESGAFGRGDRGR
;
A
#
# COMPACT_ATOMS: atom_id res chain seq x y z
N MET A 1 7.80 16.70 1.95
CA MET A 1 6.47 16.42 1.39
C MET A 1 5.87 15.27 2.18
N THR A 2 4.62 15.36 2.61
CA THR A 2 3.95 14.25 3.33
C THR A 2 3.84 13.05 2.40
N THR A 3 4.18 11.86 2.91
CA THR A 3 4.11 10.60 2.16
C THR A 3 2.94 9.75 2.62
N LEU A 4 2.04 9.42 1.69
CA LEU A 4 0.87 8.58 1.90
C LEU A 4 1.15 7.18 1.37
N LEU A 5 1.00 6.18 2.24
CA LEU A 5 1.08 4.77 1.90
C LEU A 5 -0.34 4.25 1.70
N ILE A 6 -0.66 3.77 0.51
CA ILE A 6 -2.02 3.40 0.12
C ILE A 6 -2.05 1.90 -0.23
N ASP A 7 -2.89 1.13 0.43
CA ASP A 7 -3.14 -0.26 0.01
C ASP A 7 -3.93 -0.32 -1.29
N MET A 8 -3.83 -1.44 -2.00
CA MET A 8 -4.54 -1.70 -3.23
C MET A 8 -5.83 -2.47 -2.99
N ASP A 9 -5.74 -3.66 -2.39
CA ASP A 9 -6.87 -4.59 -2.30
C ASP A 9 -7.92 -4.10 -1.31
N SER A 10 -9.19 -4.06 -1.71
CA SER A 10 -10.29 -3.52 -0.88
C SER A 10 -10.09 -2.06 -0.45
N VAL A 11 -9.17 -1.33 -1.07
CA VAL A 11 -8.92 0.10 -0.80
C VAL A 11 -8.93 0.88 -2.11
N ILE A 12 -8.11 0.53 -3.09
CA ILE A 12 -8.17 1.09 -4.44
C ILE A 12 -9.14 0.28 -5.31
N VAL A 13 -9.11 -1.05 -5.18
CA VAL A 13 -9.86 -1.98 -6.04
C VAL A 13 -10.84 -2.84 -5.26
N ASP A 14 -11.98 -3.20 -5.87
CA ASP A 14 -13.03 -4.00 -5.24
C ASP A 14 -12.71 -5.50 -5.25
N LEU A 15 -11.73 -5.89 -4.43
CA LEU A 15 -11.39 -7.30 -4.25
C LEU A 15 -12.54 -8.09 -3.61
N MET A 16 -13.24 -7.51 -2.62
CA MET A 16 -14.27 -8.23 -1.86
C MET A 16 -15.39 -8.72 -2.77
N SER A 17 -15.96 -7.84 -3.60
CA SER A 17 -17.06 -8.23 -4.49
C SER A 17 -16.61 -9.24 -5.54
N ALA A 18 -15.42 -9.05 -6.13
CA ALA A 18 -14.88 -10.01 -7.10
C ALA A 18 -14.66 -11.39 -6.48
N TRP A 19 -14.14 -11.44 -5.26
CA TRP A 19 -13.87 -12.69 -4.57
C TRP A 19 -15.16 -13.42 -4.17
N CYS A 20 -16.17 -12.69 -3.67
CA CYS A 20 -17.52 -13.22 -3.44
C CYS A 20 -18.13 -13.79 -4.72
N ARG A 21 -18.07 -13.05 -5.85
CA ARG A 21 -18.61 -13.52 -7.14
C ARG A 21 -17.94 -14.82 -7.58
N ARG A 22 -16.61 -14.89 -7.49
CA ARG A 22 -15.84 -16.07 -7.88
C ARG A 22 -16.22 -17.29 -7.04
N TYR A 23 -16.37 -17.10 -5.73
CA TYR A 23 -16.84 -18.14 -4.81
C TYR A 23 -18.27 -18.60 -5.12
N ASN A 24 -19.21 -17.67 -5.24
CA ASN A 24 -20.63 -17.97 -5.50
C ASN A 24 -20.83 -18.77 -6.79
N ALA A 25 -20.00 -18.51 -7.82
CA ALA A 25 -20.03 -19.25 -9.07
C ALA A 25 -19.68 -20.74 -8.92
N ASP A 26 -18.67 -21.09 -8.12
CA ASP A 26 -18.24 -22.49 -7.94
C ASP A 26 -19.12 -23.24 -6.94
N TRP A 27 -19.65 -22.52 -5.95
CA TRP A 27 -20.31 -23.14 -4.80
C TRP A 27 -21.83 -23.02 -4.84
N ALA A 28 -22.41 -22.34 -5.84
CA ALA A 28 -23.85 -22.04 -5.91
C ALA A 28 -24.32 -21.46 -4.56
N ASP A 29 -23.76 -20.31 -4.22
CA ASP A 29 -23.98 -19.58 -2.97
C ASP A 29 -24.30 -18.11 -3.25
N ASN A 30 -24.60 -17.32 -2.22
CA ASN A 30 -24.92 -15.89 -2.34
C ASN A 30 -24.18 -15.04 -1.29
N LEU A 31 -22.90 -15.34 -1.07
CA LEU A 31 -22.03 -14.57 -0.18
C LEU A 31 -21.84 -13.15 -0.72
N THR A 32 -21.93 -12.16 0.15
CA THR A 32 -21.70 -10.74 -0.19
C THR A 32 -20.63 -10.14 0.73
N PRO A 33 -20.01 -9.01 0.35
CA PRO A 33 -19.06 -8.33 1.23
C PRO A 33 -19.63 -7.97 2.62
N ALA A 34 -20.95 -7.75 2.72
CA ALA A 34 -21.61 -7.42 3.98
C ALA A 34 -21.62 -8.59 4.98
N ASP A 35 -21.47 -9.83 4.50
CA ASP A 35 -21.45 -11.03 5.34
C ASP A 35 -20.08 -11.26 5.99
N ILE A 36 -19.02 -10.60 5.50
CA ILE A 36 -17.64 -10.80 5.96
C ILE A 36 -17.38 -9.94 7.21
N LEU A 37 -17.64 -10.50 8.38
CA LEU A 37 -17.53 -9.79 9.66
C LEU A 37 -16.14 -9.92 10.33
N THR A 38 -15.30 -10.85 9.89
CA THR A 38 -13.95 -11.09 10.42
C THR A 38 -12.96 -11.29 9.28
N TRP A 39 -11.67 -11.15 9.57
CA TRP A 39 -10.61 -11.26 8.57
C TRP A 39 -10.49 -12.67 7.97
N GLU A 40 -10.92 -13.70 8.71
CA GLU A 40 -10.88 -15.10 8.26
C GLU A 40 -12.09 -15.44 7.37
N TRP A 41 -11.92 -15.30 6.06
CA TRP A 41 -12.95 -15.57 5.05
C TRP A 41 -13.49 -17.01 5.09
N GLU A 42 -12.69 -17.99 5.53
CA GLU A 42 -13.12 -19.39 5.60
C GLU A 42 -14.28 -19.64 6.57
N LYS A 43 -14.60 -18.68 7.45
CA LYS A 43 -15.71 -18.77 8.40
C LYS A 43 -17.09 -18.51 7.77
N TYR A 44 -17.11 -17.89 6.59
CA TYR A 44 -18.35 -17.43 5.92
C TYR A 44 -18.70 -18.23 4.68
N VAL A 45 -17.89 -19.21 4.33
CA VAL A 45 -18.10 -20.09 3.17
C VAL A 45 -18.62 -21.45 3.61
N LYS A 46 -19.14 -22.23 2.66
CA LYS A 46 -19.53 -23.63 2.88
C LYS A 46 -18.38 -24.43 3.51
N PRO A 47 -18.64 -25.33 4.48
CA PRO A 47 -17.59 -26.09 5.17
C PRO A 47 -16.65 -26.84 4.22
N GLU A 48 -17.16 -27.34 3.09
CA GLU A 48 -16.41 -28.07 2.07
C GLU A 48 -15.45 -27.17 1.28
N CYS A 49 -15.77 -25.86 1.21
CA CYS A 49 -14.88 -24.85 0.68
C CYS A 49 -13.79 -24.53 1.70
N GLY A 50 -14.17 -24.09 2.90
CA GLY A 50 -13.25 -23.72 3.98
C GLY A 50 -12.10 -22.85 3.46
N ARG A 51 -10.85 -23.30 3.65
CA ARG A 51 -9.64 -22.57 3.22
C ARG A 51 -9.40 -22.56 1.71
N LYS A 52 -10.17 -23.30 0.90
CA LYS A 52 -10.05 -23.25 -0.58
C LYS A 52 -10.45 -21.90 -1.13
N ILE A 53 -11.26 -21.11 -0.41
CA ILE A 53 -11.60 -19.72 -0.77
C ILE A 53 -10.36 -18.90 -1.14
N TYR A 54 -9.25 -19.11 -0.43
CA TYR A 54 -7.98 -18.41 -0.65
C TYR A 54 -7.26 -18.82 -1.94
N GLN A 55 -7.63 -19.92 -2.59
CA GLN A 55 -7.01 -20.35 -3.85
C GLN A 55 -7.40 -19.44 -5.02
N TYR A 56 -8.58 -18.81 -4.97
CA TYR A 56 -9.02 -17.85 -5.99
C TYR A 56 -8.06 -16.65 -6.10
N LEU A 57 -7.39 -16.26 -5.01
CA LEU A 57 -6.35 -15.22 -5.03
C LEU A 57 -5.06 -15.64 -5.77
N ASN A 58 -4.97 -16.88 -6.26
CA ASN A 58 -3.90 -17.33 -7.14
C ASN A 58 -4.34 -17.44 -8.60
N GLU A 59 -5.62 -17.27 -8.91
CA GLU A 59 -6.12 -17.46 -10.26
C GLU A 59 -5.62 -16.35 -11.18
N PRO A 60 -5.14 -16.71 -12.39
CA PRO A 60 -4.80 -15.72 -13.40
C PRO A 60 -5.99 -14.83 -13.75
N GLY A 61 -5.75 -13.52 -13.81
CA GLY A 61 -6.75 -12.50 -14.10
C GLY A 61 -7.51 -11.98 -12.89
N MET A 62 -7.35 -12.59 -11.70
CA MET A 62 -8.08 -12.19 -10.50
C MET A 62 -7.84 -10.72 -10.14
N PHE A 63 -6.62 -10.22 -10.29
CA PHE A 63 -6.27 -8.84 -9.94
C PHE A 63 -6.28 -7.90 -11.15
N LEU A 64 -6.04 -8.43 -12.35
CA LEU A 64 -5.99 -7.63 -13.57
C LEU A 64 -7.34 -7.00 -13.92
N HIS A 65 -8.44 -7.65 -13.56
CA HIS A 65 -9.80 -7.25 -13.93
C HIS A 65 -10.61 -6.65 -12.78
N LEU A 66 -9.96 -6.28 -11.67
CA LEU A 66 -10.66 -5.65 -10.55
C LEU A 66 -11.09 -4.23 -10.91
N ASP A 67 -12.34 -3.91 -10.62
CA ASP A 67 -12.87 -2.57 -10.76
C ASP A 67 -12.28 -1.66 -9.66
N PRO A 68 -11.90 -0.40 -9.98
CA PRO A 68 -11.60 0.58 -8.95
C PRO A 68 -12.82 0.85 -8.07
N LEU A 69 -12.60 1.10 -6.78
CA LEU A 69 -13.65 1.63 -5.91
C LEU A 69 -14.07 3.04 -6.37
N PRO A 70 -15.32 3.45 -6.08
CA PRO A 70 -15.81 4.77 -6.47
C PRO A 70 -14.87 5.90 -6.04
N HIS A 71 -14.55 6.78 -7.00
CA HIS A 71 -13.66 7.94 -6.83
C HIS A 71 -12.19 7.64 -6.49
N ALA A 72 -11.77 6.37 -6.41
CA ALA A 72 -10.40 6.01 -6.03
C ALA A 72 -9.35 6.66 -6.94
N VAL A 73 -9.51 6.48 -8.25
CA VAL A 73 -8.55 6.98 -9.25
C VAL A 73 -8.50 8.51 -9.25
N ASP A 74 -9.66 9.17 -9.29
CA ASP A 74 -9.73 10.64 -9.35
C ASP A 74 -9.15 11.30 -8.08
N VAL A 75 -9.43 10.73 -6.91
CA VAL A 75 -8.88 11.21 -5.64
C VAL A 75 -7.38 11.00 -5.59
N LEU A 76 -6.88 9.82 -5.99
CA LEU A 76 -5.45 9.56 -6.03
C LEU A 76 -4.72 10.53 -6.96
N GLU A 77 -5.30 10.89 -8.11
CA GLU A 77 -4.73 11.88 -9.04
C GLU A 77 -4.65 13.28 -8.42
N ARG A 78 -5.63 13.67 -7.60
CA ARG A 78 -5.59 14.95 -6.88
C ARG A 78 -4.59 14.93 -5.73
N LEU A 79 -4.55 13.84 -4.96
CA LEU A 79 -3.61 13.68 -3.87
C LEU A 79 -2.15 13.62 -4.37
N SER A 80 -1.89 12.96 -5.50
CA SER A 80 -0.54 12.86 -6.07
C SER A 80 0.03 14.20 -6.56
N LYS A 81 -0.81 15.22 -6.73
CA LYS A 81 -0.36 16.59 -7.05
C LYS A 81 0.15 17.35 -5.83
N ARG A 82 -0.17 16.90 -4.61
CA ARG A 82 0.13 17.60 -3.34
C ARG A 82 0.97 16.78 -2.36
N TYR A 83 0.94 15.46 -2.49
CA TYR A 83 1.59 14.52 -1.58
C TYR A 83 2.38 13.47 -2.36
N GLU A 84 3.38 12.89 -1.72
CA GLU A 84 4.05 11.71 -2.25
C GLU A 84 3.13 10.50 -2.01
N VAL A 85 2.70 9.83 -3.08
CA VAL A 85 1.78 8.69 -2.98
C VAL A 85 2.51 7.42 -3.37
N LEU A 86 2.61 6.49 -2.42
CA LEU A 86 3.19 5.16 -2.62
C LEU A 86 2.08 4.11 -2.48
N ILE A 87 1.93 3.27 -3.49
CA ILE A 87 1.04 2.11 -3.41
C ILE A 87 1.83 1.00 -2.72
N VAL A 88 1.36 0.56 -1.55
CA VAL A 88 2.02 -0.48 -0.76
C VAL A 88 1.07 -1.65 -0.61
N THR A 89 1.32 -2.71 -1.39
CA THR A 89 0.45 -3.89 -1.44
C THR A 89 1.19 -5.16 -1.08
N SER A 90 0.51 -6.07 -0.39
CA SER A 90 0.97 -7.44 -0.26
C SER A 90 0.52 -8.23 -1.50
N ALA A 91 1.40 -9.05 -2.06
CA ALA A 91 1.04 -9.87 -3.20
C ALA A 91 1.60 -11.27 -3.05
N ARG A 92 0.83 -12.23 -3.55
CA ARG A 92 1.36 -13.55 -3.90
C ARG A 92 2.15 -13.41 -5.19
N ARG A 93 3.11 -14.31 -5.42
CA ARG A 93 3.95 -14.28 -6.62
C ARG A 93 3.14 -14.23 -7.92
N SER A 94 2.04 -14.98 -7.99
CA SER A 94 1.13 -15.01 -9.14
C SER A 94 0.45 -13.66 -9.41
N ALA A 95 0.18 -12.88 -8.37
CA ALA A 95 -0.55 -11.61 -8.46
C ALA A 95 0.34 -10.40 -8.75
N MET A 96 1.67 -10.51 -8.57
CA MET A 96 2.58 -9.36 -8.68
C MET A 96 2.53 -8.69 -10.06
N ALA A 97 2.59 -9.50 -11.13
CA ALA A 97 2.57 -8.97 -12.50
C ALA A 97 1.23 -8.33 -12.85
N GLU A 98 0.12 -8.91 -12.38
CA GLU A 98 -1.22 -8.35 -12.63
C GLU A 98 -1.43 -7.04 -11.89
N LYS A 99 -0.97 -6.94 -10.64
CA LYS A 99 -1.02 -5.69 -9.87
C LYS A 99 -0.17 -4.59 -10.51
N ASP A 100 1.02 -4.91 -11.00
CA ASP A 100 1.87 -3.98 -11.74
C ASP A 100 1.20 -3.50 -13.04
N ALA A 101 0.62 -4.43 -13.81
CA ALA A 101 -0.12 -4.10 -15.03
C ALA A 101 -1.35 -3.22 -14.73
N TRP A 102 -2.12 -3.55 -13.68
CA TRP A 102 -3.28 -2.77 -13.27
C TRP A 102 -2.88 -1.34 -12.88
N VAL A 103 -1.84 -1.18 -12.06
CA VAL A 103 -1.33 0.16 -11.67
C VAL A 103 -0.84 0.94 -12.90
N THR A 104 -0.14 0.28 -13.82
CA THR A 104 0.33 0.91 -15.05
C THR A 104 -0.83 1.39 -15.93
N GLN A 105 -1.93 0.64 -15.98
CA GLN A 105 -3.11 0.97 -16.77
C GLN A 105 -3.96 2.08 -16.13
N TYR A 106 -4.29 1.94 -14.84
CA TYR A 106 -5.28 2.80 -14.17
C TYR A 106 -4.67 3.98 -13.43
N LEU A 107 -3.40 3.88 -13.01
CA LEU A 107 -2.71 4.89 -12.20
C LEU A 107 -1.38 5.35 -12.85
N PRO A 108 -1.36 5.71 -14.16
CA PRO A 108 -0.12 6.09 -14.83
C PRO A 108 0.52 7.35 -14.22
N PHE A 109 -0.27 8.20 -13.57
CA PHE A 109 0.19 9.41 -12.87
C PHE A 109 0.94 9.13 -11.56
N ILE A 110 0.69 7.99 -10.91
CA ILE A 110 1.53 7.51 -9.79
C ILE A 110 2.75 6.78 -10.35
N GLY A 111 2.53 5.91 -11.33
CA GLY A 111 3.57 5.16 -12.04
C GLY A 111 4.15 3.99 -11.24
N ARG A 112 4.59 2.95 -11.96
CA ARG A 112 5.13 1.69 -11.40
C ARG A 112 6.31 1.84 -10.43
N LYS A 113 7.06 2.95 -10.48
CA LYS A 113 8.18 3.20 -9.54
C LYS A 113 7.71 3.44 -8.11
N ASN A 114 6.45 3.82 -7.94
CA ASN A 114 5.80 4.08 -6.66
C ASN A 114 4.92 2.91 -6.19
N LEU A 115 5.02 1.75 -6.87
CA LEU A 115 4.42 0.49 -6.42
C LEU A 115 5.43 -0.32 -5.62
N ILE A 116 5.10 -0.62 -4.37
CA ILE A 116 5.95 -1.34 -3.43
C ILE A 116 5.21 -2.62 -3.00
N PHE A 117 5.83 -3.76 -3.28
CA PHE A 117 5.37 -5.04 -2.77
C PHE A 117 5.97 -5.30 -1.38
N ALA A 118 5.15 -5.27 -0.33
CA ALA A 118 5.61 -5.47 1.04
C ALA A 118 4.55 -6.17 1.91
N HIS A 119 4.96 -7.23 2.60
CA HIS A 119 4.14 -7.89 3.63
C HIS A 119 4.14 -7.15 4.96
N ARG A 120 5.22 -6.41 5.25
CA ARG A 120 5.39 -5.64 6.49
C ARG A 120 5.31 -4.15 6.19
N LYS A 121 4.09 -3.64 6.05
CA LYS A 121 3.85 -2.23 5.70
C LYS A 121 4.33 -1.26 6.79
N ASP A 122 4.44 -1.73 8.03
CA ASP A 122 5.08 -1.02 9.14
C ASP A 122 6.56 -0.66 8.88
N ARG A 123 7.22 -1.28 7.89
CA ARG A 123 8.64 -1.01 7.59
C ARG A 123 8.88 -0.04 6.45
N VAL A 124 7.84 0.40 5.76
CA VAL A 124 7.95 1.42 4.70
C VAL A 124 7.91 2.82 5.36
N CYS A 125 8.90 3.70 5.12
CA CYS A 125 8.89 5.10 5.64
C CYS A 125 7.77 5.85 4.89
N GLY A 126 6.92 6.50 5.66
CA GLY A 126 5.72 7.20 5.23
C GLY A 126 4.98 7.76 6.44
N ASP A 127 4.15 8.78 6.25
CA ASP A 127 3.51 9.56 7.32
C ASP A 127 2.12 9.01 7.71
N LEU A 128 1.41 8.44 6.74
CA LEU A 128 0.07 7.88 6.91
C LEU A 128 -0.08 6.60 6.10
N LEU A 129 -0.71 5.57 6.69
CA LEU A 129 -1.15 4.37 5.99
C LEU A 129 -2.67 4.38 5.82
N PHE A 130 -3.16 4.15 4.60
CA PHE A 130 -4.57 3.87 4.29
C PHE A 130 -4.71 2.41 3.84
N ASP A 131 -5.38 1.59 4.65
CA ASP A 131 -5.39 0.12 4.52
C ASP A 131 -6.71 -0.43 5.10
N ASP A 132 -7.17 -1.60 4.65
CA ASP A 132 -8.33 -2.27 5.23
C ASP A 132 -7.93 -3.32 6.27
N ALA A 133 -6.72 -3.88 6.17
CA ALA A 133 -6.33 -5.06 6.92
C ALA A 133 -6.00 -4.74 8.39
N PRO A 134 -6.69 -5.36 9.37
CA PRO A 134 -6.53 -5.04 10.79
C PRO A 134 -5.08 -5.12 11.29
N HIS A 135 -4.36 -6.17 10.87
CA HIS A 135 -2.98 -6.41 11.28
C HIS A 135 -1.98 -5.38 10.74
N ASN A 136 -2.21 -4.84 9.53
CA ASN A 136 -1.39 -3.77 8.95
C ASN A 136 -1.63 -2.47 9.72
N LEU A 137 -2.90 -2.12 9.95
CA LEU A 137 -3.31 -0.95 10.72
C LEU A 137 -2.70 -0.96 12.13
N GLU A 138 -2.84 -2.06 12.86
CA GLU A 138 -2.27 -2.23 14.20
C GLU A 138 -0.74 -2.12 14.19
N ALA A 139 -0.07 -2.78 13.24
CA ALA A 139 1.39 -2.73 13.15
C ALA A 139 1.89 -1.32 12.85
N PHE A 140 1.18 -0.58 12.00
CA PHE A 140 1.51 0.81 11.68
C PHE A 140 1.29 1.74 12.88
N LEU A 141 0.18 1.59 13.61
CA LEU A 141 -0.08 2.34 14.84
C LEU A 141 0.98 2.08 15.92
N ARG A 142 1.43 0.82 16.09
CA ARG A 142 2.51 0.47 17.03
C ARG A 142 3.83 1.18 16.73
N SER A 143 4.03 1.64 15.50
CA SER A 143 5.21 2.44 15.13
C SER A 143 5.07 3.94 15.47
N GLY A 144 3.96 4.35 16.09
CA GLY A 144 3.70 5.75 16.47
C GLY A 144 3.23 6.63 15.31
N ARG A 145 2.88 6.03 14.16
CA ARG A 145 2.43 6.73 12.95
C ARG A 145 0.93 6.61 12.75
N ARG A 146 0.39 7.46 11.87
CA ARG A 146 -1.05 7.55 11.63
C ARG A 146 -1.51 6.45 10.69
N ALA A 147 -2.60 5.78 11.04
CA ALA A 147 -3.29 4.84 10.17
C ALA A 147 -4.74 5.30 9.99
N VAL A 148 -5.27 5.10 8.78
CA VAL A 148 -6.67 5.30 8.42
C VAL A 148 -7.18 3.98 7.85
N ALA A 149 -8.35 3.53 8.29
CA ALA A 149 -9.00 2.36 7.75
C ALA A 149 -10.03 2.73 6.68
N MET A 150 -10.09 1.95 5.59
CA MET A 150 -11.35 1.81 4.85
C MET A 150 -12.31 1.02 5.75
N ASP A 151 -13.48 1.58 6.09
CA ASP A 151 -14.38 1.00 7.10
C ASP A 151 -15.03 -0.30 6.61
N TYR A 152 -14.60 -1.42 7.17
CA TYR A 152 -15.23 -2.73 7.00
C TYR A 152 -15.50 -3.36 8.37
N ALA A 153 -16.49 -4.25 8.43
CA ALA A 153 -16.90 -4.88 9.69
C ALA A 153 -15.73 -5.52 10.44
N TYR A 154 -14.83 -6.19 9.71
CA TYR A 154 -13.69 -6.91 10.28
C TYR A 154 -12.57 -6.04 10.86
N ASN A 155 -12.53 -4.72 10.62
CA ASN A 155 -11.45 -3.85 11.12
C ASN A 155 -11.87 -2.81 12.16
N ARG A 156 -13.16 -2.75 12.51
CA ARG A 156 -13.71 -1.74 13.45
C ARG A 156 -13.15 -1.82 14.87
N HIS A 157 -12.58 -2.95 15.26
CA HIS A 157 -11.95 -3.11 16.58
C HIS A 157 -10.60 -2.39 16.69
N VAL A 158 -9.93 -2.08 15.58
CA VAL A 158 -8.61 -1.40 15.58
C VAL A 158 -8.79 0.08 15.89
N PRO A 159 -8.10 0.70 16.87
CA PRO A 159 -8.36 2.10 17.27
C PRO A 159 -7.69 3.13 16.34
N CYS A 160 -8.09 3.18 15.06
CA CYS A 160 -7.62 4.15 14.06
C CYS A 160 -8.74 5.06 13.56
N LEU A 161 -8.35 6.13 12.83
CA LEU A 161 -9.29 6.92 12.04
C LEU A 161 -9.88 6.02 10.93
N ARG A 162 -11.10 6.31 10.49
CA ARG A 162 -11.79 5.50 9.49
C ARG A 162 -12.58 6.38 8.54
N VAL A 163 -12.72 5.91 7.31
CA VAL A 163 -13.49 6.55 6.25
C VAL A 163 -14.26 5.49 5.48
N LYS A 164 -15.42 5.85 4.94
CA LYS A 164 -16.29 4.94 4.18
C LYS A 164 -16.17 5.13 2.66
N SER A 165 -15.45 6.17 2.23
CA SER A 165 -15.29 6.49 0.82
C SER A 165 -13.97 7.22 0.57
N TRP A 166 -13.55 7.25 -0.69
CA TRP A 166 -12.39 8.02 -1.12
C TRP A 166 -12.56 9.53 -0.97
N LEU A 167 -13.79 10.05 -1.06
CA LEU A 167 -14.07 11.46 -0.82
C LEU A 167 -13.86 11.83 0.66
N GLU A 168 -14.33 10.99 1.58
CA GLU A 168 -14.05 11.17 3.01
C GLU A 168 -12.55 11.05 3.32
N PHE A 169 -11.84 10.15 2.64
CA PHE A 169 -10.39 10.03 2.76
C PHE A 169 -9.68 11.31 2.32
N GLU A 170 -10.04 11.87 1.17
CA GLU A 170 -9.48 13.11 0.64
C GLU A 170 -9.63 14.27 1.62
N GLU A 171 -10.85 14.49 2.12
CA GLU A 171 -11.16 15.54 3.10
C GLU A 171 -10.36 15.36 4.39
N LEU A 172 -10.22 14.11 4.85
CA LEU A 172 -9.46 13.79 6.04
C LEU A 172 -7.97 14.10 5.85
N VAL A 173 -7.40 13.74 4.70
CA VAL A 173 -5.98 14.02 4.38
C VAL A 173 -5.72 15.53 4.37
N TYR A 174 -6.55 16.32 3.69
CA TYR A 174 -6.40 17.78 3.66
C TYR A 174 -6.49 18.42 5.06
N ARG A 175 -7.35 17.88 5.93
CA ARG A 175 -7.45 18.33 7.32
C ARG A 175 -6.22 17.97 8.16
N LEU A 176 -5.67 16.78 7.96
CA LEU A 176 -4.51 16.28 8.70
C LEU A 176 -3.19 16.90 8.25
N PHE A 177 -3.12 17.31 6.98
CA PHE A 177 -1.91 17.81 6.32
C PHE A 177 -2.26 19.01 5.41
N PRO A 178 -2.66 20.17 5.98
CA PRO A 178 -2.96 21.34 5.18
C PRO A 178 -1.71 21.84 4.46
N GLU A 179 -1.88 22.46 3.29
CA GLU A 179 -0.79 23.18 2.66
C GLU A 179 -0.35 24.34 3.56
N SER A 180 0.96 24.50 3.71
CA SER A 180 1.51 25.70 4.32
C SER A 180 1.22 26.86 3.37
N GLY A 181 0.21 27.68 3.69
CA GLY A 181 -0.07 28.88 2.93
C GLY A 181 1.18 29.75 2.84
N GLY A 182 1.56 30.12 1.62
CA GLY A 182 2.50 31.21 1.41
C GLY A 182 1.89 32.52 1.92
N GLU A 183 2.78 33.37 2.44
CA GLU A 183 2.60 34.77 2.88
C GLU A 183 2.18 35.02 4.33
N GLY A 184 3.19 35.45 5.10
CA GLY A 184 3.12 36.03 6.43
C GLY A 184 4.55 36.31 6.90
N GLY A 185 5.12 37.43 6.46
CA GLY A 185 6.50 37.81 6.79
C GLY A 185 6.73 38.04 8.29
N GLY A 186 7.93 37.70 8.75
CA GLY A 186 8.39 38.05 10.10
C GLY A 186 9.37 37.05 10.71
N GLU A 187 10.65 37.42 10.66
CA GLU A 187 11.76 37.00 11.54
C GLU A 187 12.38 35.60 11.38
N SER A 188 13.58 35.65 10.81
CA SER A 188 14.61 34.61 10.83
C SER A 188 15.10 34.31 12.24
N VAL A 189 15.04 33.05 12.67
CA VAL A 189 15.92 32.52 13.72
C VAL A 189 16.40 31.12 13.36
N GLY A 190 17.73 31.00 13.23
CA GLY A 190 18.51 29.84 13.65
C GLY A 190 18.32 28.54 12.88
N ALA A 191 19.21 28.30 11.92
CA ALA A 191 19.48 26.97 11.39
C ALA A 191 19.89 26.01 12.53
N THR A 192 19.17 24.91 12.66
CA THR A 192 19.69 23.69 13.30
C THR A 192 19.53 22.52 12.34
N GLU A 193 20.66 21.87 12.11
CA GLU A 193 20.87 20.76 11.21
C GLU A 193 20.18 19.48 11.70
N GLY A 194 19.77 18.62 10.75
CA GLY A 194 19.49 17.20 11.02
C GLY A 194 18.03 16.78 10.88
N GLY A 195 17.49 16.83 9.66
CA GLY A 195 16.18 16.24 9.35
C GLY A 195 16.22 14.71 9.50
N THR A 196 15.59 14.20 10.56
CA THR A 196 15.29 12.77 10.74
C THR A 196 13.99 12.43 9.98
N CYS A 197 13.91 11.31 9.22
CA CYS A 197 12.59 10.77 8.85
C CYS A 197 11.85 10.56 10.18
N ARG A 198 10.61 11.05 10.30
CA ARG A 198 9.75 10.86 11.49
C ARG A 198 9.60 9.39 11.90
N CYS A 199 10.06 8.44 11.07
CA CYS A 199 10.16 7.01 11.37
C CYS A 199 11.30 6.62 12.31
N GLY A 200 12.16 7.55 12.76
CA GLY A 200 13.30 7.23 13.65
C GLY A 200 14.42 6.45 12.94
N CYS A 201 14.31 6.25 11.64
CA CYS A 201 15.34 5.68 10.79
C CYS A 201 16.43 6.75 10.57
N ARG A 202 17.58 6.57 11.24
CA ARG A 202 18.77 7.41 11.04
C ARG A 202 19.17 7.34 9.57
N SER A 203 19.19 8.47 8.86
CA SER A 203 19.89 8.55 7.59
C SER A 203 21.37 8.24 7.87
N GLY A 204 21.83 7.09 7.36
CA GLY A 204 23.25 6.77 7.37
C GLY A 204 23.99 7.87 6.64
N ARG A 205 24.98 8.49 7.30
CA ARG A 205 25.89 9.41 6.63
C ARG A 205 26.56 8.67 5.48
N ASP A 206 26.53 9.32 4.33
CA ASP A 206 27.31 9.09 3.13
C ASP A 206 28.78 8.85 3.52
N GLN A 207 29.20 7.58 3.63
CA GLN A 207 30.63 7.25 3.58
C GLN A 207 30.96 7.00 2.12
N ARG A 208 31.36 8.05 1.42
CA ARG A 208 32.15 7.91 0.20
C ARG A 208 33.49 7.31 0.61
N GLY A 209 33.54 5.98 0.60
CA GLY A 209 34.79 5.23 0.59
C GLY A 209 35.38 5.34 -0.80
N ASP A 210 36.46 6.10 -0.88
CA ASP A 210 37.39 6.18 -2.01
C ASP A 210 37.84 4.75 -2.39
N LEU A 211 37.37 4.25 -3.53
CA LEU A 211 37.88 3.01 -4.12
C LEU A 211 38.93 3.41 -5.15
N GLY A 212 40.18 3.42 -4.68
CA GLY A 212 41.36 3.53 -5.50
C GLY A 212 41.41 2.42 -6.55
N GLU A 213 41.88 2.80 -7.74
CA GLU A 213 42.17 1.93 -8.87
C GLU A 213 43.21 0.86 -8.47
N GLU A 214 42.84 -0.42 -8.53
CA GLU A 214 43.80 -1.50 -8.69
C GLU A 214 43.56 -2.21 -10.02
N SER A 215 44.42 -1.86 -10.98
CA SER A 215 44.68 -2.59 -12.20
C SER A 215 45.28 -3.97 -11.86
N GLY A 216 44.48 -5.03 -12.05
CA GLY A 216 44.92 -6.43 -11.92
C GLY A 216 44.69 -7.20 -13.22
N ALA A 217 45.79 -7.53 -13.91
CA ALA A 217 45.84 -8.20 -15.20
C ALA A 217 45.15 -9.58 -15.21
N PHE A 218 44.25 -9.80 -16.16
CA PHE A 218 43.65 -11.11 -16.45
C PHE A 218 44.64 -11.97 -17.25
N GLY A 219 45.33 -12.86 -16.54
CA GLY A 219 46.20 -13.88 -17.13
C GLY A 219 45.38 -14.95 -17.85
N ARG A 220 45.66 -15.15 -19.14
CA ARG A 220 45.14 -16.25 -19.95
C ARG A 220 45.74 -17.57 -19.43
N GLY A 221 44.89 -18.46 -18.94
CA GLY A 221 45.24 -19.86 -18.70
C GLY A 221 44.90 -20.70 -19.92
N ASP A 222 45.90 -20.94 -20.76
CA ASP A 222 45.91 -22.02 -21.75
C ASP A 222 46.97 -23.03 -21.31
N ARG A 223 46.57 -24.29 -21.08
CA ARG A 223 47.27 -25.52 -21.48
C ARG A 223 46.58 -26.75 -20.93
N GLY A 224 46.19 -27.64 -21.84
CA GLY A 224 45.72 -28.98 -21.50
C GLY A 224 46.82 -29.97 -21.09
N ARG A 225 46.36 -31.06 -20.50
CA ARG A 225 46.76 -32.45 -20.76
C ARG A 225 45.68 -33.38 -20.24
#